data_AF-A0A2G9XIV4-F1
#
_entry.id   AF-A0A2G9XIV4-F1
#
_cell.length_a   1.000
_cell.length_b   1.000
_cell.length_c   1.000
_cell.angle_alpha   90.00
_cell.angle_beta   90.00
_cell.angle_gamma   90.00
#
_symmetry.space_group_name_H-M   'P 1'
#
loop_
_entity.id
_entity.type
_entity.pdbx_description
1 polymer ?
#
loop_
_entity_poly.entity_id
_entity_poly.type
_entity_poly.pdbx_seq_one_letter_code
_entity_poly.pdbx_strand_id
1 'polypeptide(L)'
;MTKGDVFAVAKVAGIMAAKKTSDMIPMCHPLYLTGVDIQFTVNADSGEIKILAAVKTVGKTGVEMEAMTAVAVAGLTIYDMCKAADRSIIITDINLLSKKGGKSGTFIRE
;
A
#
# COMPACT_ATOMS: atom_id res chain seq x y z
N MET A 1 5.17 -21.05 13.89
CA MET A 1 4.45 -20.35 12.80
C MET A 1 5.29 -20.43 11.54
N THR A 2 4.82 -21.09 10.49
CA THR A 2 5.50 -21.04 9.18
C THR A 2 4.45 -20.82 8.10
N LYS A 3 3.76 -19.67 8.16
CA LYS A 3 2.90 -19.20 7.06
C LYS A 3 3.72 -18.70 5.85
N GLY A 4 5.05 -18.78 5.89
CA GLY A 4 5.95 -18.31 4.82
C GLY A 4 6.51 -16.91 5.09
N ASP A 5 7.24 -16.36 4.11
CA ASP A 5 7.77 -15.01 4.16
C ASP A 5 6.62 -13.99 4.10
N VAL A 6 6.29 -13.42 5.26
CA VAL A 6 5.19 -12.46 5.45
C VAL A 6 5.34 -11.24 4.54
N PHE A 7 6.56 -10.74 4.38
CA PHE A 7 6.81 -9.53 3.57
C PHE A 7 6.72 -9.82 2.08
N ALA A 8 7.17 -11.00 1.63
CA ALA A 8 7.01 -11.40 0.24
C ALA A 8 5.52 -11.52 -0.13
N VAL A 9 4.72 -12.18 0.71
CA VAL A 9 3.27 -12.34 0.46
C VAL A 9 2.55 -11.00 0.52
N ALA A 10 2.85 -10.16 1.52
CA ALA A 10 2.28 -8.82 1.64
C ALA A 10 2.66 -7.90 0.47
N LYS A 11 3.89 -8.00 -0.05
CA LYS A 11 4.34 -7.28 -1.25
C LYS A 11 3.49 -7.66 -2.46
N VAL A 12 3.31 -8.96 -2.72
CA VAL A 12 2.50 -9.44 -3.84
C VAL A 12 1.06 -8.97 -3.70
N ALA A 13 0.47 -9.11 -2.50
CA ALA A 13 -0.88 -8.66 -2.23
C ALA A 13 -1.07 -7.15 -2.47
N GLY A 14 -0.16 -6.31 -1.98
CA GLY A 14 -0.20 -4.87 -2.22
C GLY A 14 -0.03 -4.51 -3.71
N ILE A 15 0.85 -5.19 -4.44
CA ILE A 15 1.01 -4.97 -5.90
C ILE A 15 -0.27 -5.36 -6.66
N MET A 16 -0.90 -6.48 -6.29
CA MET A 16 -2.18 -6.90 -6.86
C MET A 16 -3.28 -5.88 -6.55
N ALA A 17 -3.34 -5.40 -5.31
CA ALA A 17 -4.32 -4.42 -4.87
C ALA A 17 -4.20 -3.11 -5.64
N ALA A 18 -2.97 -2.60 -5.84
CA ALA A 18 -2.74 -1.40 -6.64
C ALA A 18 -3.36 -1.53 -8.04
N LYS A 19 -3.16 -2.68 -8.71
CA LYS A 19 -3.71 -2.95 -10.05
C LYS A 19 -5.24 -3.13 -10.08
N LYS A 20 -5.83 -3.52 -8.95
CA LYS A 20 -7.28 -3.75 -8.80
C LYS A 20 -8.00 -2.61 -8.08
N THR A 21 -7.36 -1.45 -7.94
CA THR A 21 -7.93 -0.31 -7.20
C THR A 21 -9.28 0.12 -7.77
N SER A 22 -9.41 0.18 -9.10
CA SER A 22 -10.66 0.55 -9.77
C SER A 22 -11.78 -0.49 -9.63
N ASP A 23 -11.46 -1.76 -9.36
CA ASP A 23 -12.45 -2.79 -9.06
C ASP A 23 -13.06 -2.61 -7.66
N MET A 24 -12.30 -2.01 -6.74
CA MET A 24 -12.68 -1.85 -5.33
C MET A 24 -13.27 -0.47 -5.03
N ILE A 25 -12.82 0.58 -5.72
CA ILE A 25 -13.22 1.96 -5.44
C ILE A 25 -14.11 2.47 -6.58
N PRO A 26 -15.43 2.62 -6.37
CA PRO A 26 -16.41 2.79 -7.45
C PRO A 26 -16.17 3.97 -8.40
N MET A 27 -15.54 5.04 -7.92
CA MET A 27 -15.28 6.27 -8.70
C MET A 27 -13.84 6.39 -9.18
N CYS A 28 -13.00 5.36 -8.98
CA CYS A 28 -11.66 5.33 -9.54
C CYS A 28 -11.70 5.00 -11.03
N HIS A 29 -10.83 5.66 -11.78
CA HIS A 29 -10.67 5.36 -13.20
C HIS A 29 -9.80 4.10 -13.35
N PRO A 30 -10.09 3.23 -14.33
CA PRO A 30 -9.15 2.18 -14.71
C PRO A 30 -7.85 2.81 -15.23
N LEU A 31 -6.71 2.43 -14.64
CA LEU A 31 -5.38 2.97 -14.98
C LEU A 31 -4.38 1.86 -15.30
N TYR A 32 -3.59 2.07 -16.34
CA TYR A 32 -2.42 1.25 -16.64
C TYR A 32 -1.24 1.75 -15.82
N LEU A 33 -0.85 0.98 -14.80
CA LEU A 33 0.28 1.33 -13.94
C LEU A 33 1.59 0.97 -14.62
N THR A 34 2.54 1.90 -14.61
CA THR A 34 3.89 1.71 -15.17
C THR A 34 4.90 1.24 -14.13
N GLY A 35 4.57 1.37 -12.84
CA GLY A 35 5.39 0.83 -11.76
C GLY A 35 4.64 0.82 -10.44
N VAL A 36 4.88 -0.22 -9.65
CA VAL A 36 4.42 -0.36 -8.27
C VAL A 36 5.59 -0.93 -7.47
N ASP A 37 6.05 -0.19 -6.46
CA ASP A 37 7.04 -0.67 -5.50
C ASP A 37 6.48 -0.58 -4.09
N ILE A 38 6.83 -1.56 -3.25
CA ILE A 38 6.41 -1.64 -1.86
C ILE A 38 7.64 -1.96 -1.01
N GLN A 39 7.82 -1.24 0.08
CA GLN A 39 8.93 -1.40 1.00
C GLN A 39 8.41 -1.58 2.42
N PHE A 40 9.11 -2.41 3.18
CA PHE A 40 8.81 -2.66 4.58
C PHE A 40 10.03 -2.26 5.42
N THR A 41 9.79 -1.53 6.49
CA THR A 41 10.80 -1.25 7.52
C THR A 41 10.24 -1.73 8.85
N VAL A 42 11.00 -2.60 9.52
CA VAL A 42 10.62 -3.14 10.83
C VAL A 42 11.37 -2.35 11.90
N ASN A 43 10.63 -1.80 12.85
CA ASN A 43 11.19 -1.25 14.08
C ASN A 43 10.97 -2.27 15.20
N ALA A 44 12.02 -3.02 15.55
CA ALA A 44 11.94 -4.07 16.56
C ALA A 44 11.71 -3.50 17.97
N ASP A 45 12.17 -2.27 18.24
CA ASP A 45 12.05 -1.65 19.55
C ASP A 45 10.61 -1.19 19.84
N SER A 46 9.92 -0.65 18.83
CA SER A 46 8.50 -0.26 18.94
C SER A 46 7.52 -1.37 18.54
N GLY A 47 7.98 -2.45 17.92
CA GLY A 47 7.12 -3.50 17.36
C GLY A 47 6.34 -3.06 16.12
N GLU A 48 6.77 -1.99 15.45
CA GLU A 48 6.06 -1.40 14.32
C GLU A 48 6.60 -1.90 12.96
N ILE A 49 5.69 -2.03 12.00
CA ILE A 49 6.03 -2.28 10.60
C ILE A 49 5.57 -1.09 9.77
N LYS A 50 6.52 -0.33 9.24
CA LYS A 50 6.23 0.75 8.29
C LYS A 50 6.12 0.18 6.88
N ILE A 51 5.01 0.47 6.22
CA ILE A 51 4.74 0.07 4.83
C ILE A 51 4.76 1.33 3.97
N LEU A 52 5.61 1.34 2.94
CA LEU A 52 5.68 2.43 1.97
C LEU A 52 5.37 1.88 0.58
N ALA A 53 4.37 2.43 -0.10
CA ALA A 53 4.09 2.12 -1.49
C ALA A 53 4.33 3.33 -2.39
N ALA A 54 4.97 3.09 -3.53
CA ALA A 54 5.16 4.08 -4.59
C ALA A 54 4.57 3.55 -5.90
N VAL A 55 3.60 4.28 -6.45
CA VAL A 55 2.91 3.92 -7.69
C VAL A 55 3.17 4.99 -8.75
N LYS A 56 3.35 4.54 -10.00
CA LYS A 56 3.56 5.40 -11.17
C LYS A 56 2.61 5.01 -12.29
N THR A 57 2.16 6.00 -13.04
CA THR A 57 1.42 5.83 -14.29
C THR A 57 1.76 6.96 -15.26
N VAL A 58 1.39 6.78 -16.53
CA VAL A 58 1.29 7.85 -17.52
C VAL A 58 -0.19 7.92 -17.91
N GLY A 59 -0.91 8.90 -17.36
CA GLY A 59 -2.36 8.99 -17.48
C GLY A 59 -2.91 10.39 -17.18
N LYS A 60 -4.22 10.54 -17.35
CA LYS A 60 -4.93 11.83 -17.14
C LYS A 60 -5.26 12.10 -15.67
N THR A 61 -5.32 11.06 -14.84
CA THR A 61 -5.61 11.15 -13.41
C THR A 61 -4.41 10.69 -12.60
N GLY A 62 -4.35 11.10 -11.34
CA GLY A 62 -3.30 10.67 -10.41
C GLY A 62 -3.49 9.22 -9.95
N VAL A 63 -2.52 8.73 -9.17
CA VAL A 63 -2.46 7.37 -8.62
C VAL A 63 -2.41 7.36 -7.09
N GLU A 64 -2.99 8.39 -6.47
CA GLU A 64 -3.07 8.51 -5.01
C GLU A 64 -3.78 7.30 -4.41
N MET A 65 -4.88 6.86 -5.04
CA MET A 65 -5.69 5.76 -4.56
C MET A 65 -4.97 4.42 -4.69
N GLU A 66 -4.27 4.18 -5.79
CA GLU A 66 -3.51 2.94 -6.00
C GLU A 66 -2.41 2.78 -4.96
N ALA A 67 -1.73 3.88 -4.58
CA ALA A 67 -0.72 3.85 -3.52
C ALA A 67 -1.33 3.56 -2.15
N MET A 68 -2.44 4.22 -1.79
CA MET A 68 -3.11 4.00 -0.50
C MET A 68 -3.72 2.60 -0.39
N THR A 69 -4.34 2.11 -1.45
CA THR A 69 -4.91 0.76 -1.53
C THR A 69 -3.83 -0.32 -1.44
N ALA A 70 -2.66 -0.11 -2.05
CA ALA A 70 -1.53 -1.02 -1.94
C ALA A 70 -1.06 -1.19 -0.49
N VAL A 71 -0.89 -0.08 0.24
CA VAL A 71 -0.49 -0.11 1.66
C VAL A 71 -1.56 -0.76 2.52
N ALA A 72 -2.83 -0.42 2.30
CA ALA A 72 -3.95 -0.99 3.07
C ALA A 72 -4.00 -2.51 2.95
N VAL A 73 -3.93 -3.04 1.73
CA VAL A 73 -4.00 -4.49 1.51
C VAL A 73 -2.73 -5.20 1.97
N ALA A 74 -1.55 -4.59 1.81
CA ALA A 74 -0.32 -5.13 2.38
C ALA A 74 -0.40 -5.25 3.92
N GLY A 75 -0.92 -4.23 4.60
CA GLY A 75 -1.16 -4.24 6.04
C GLY A 75 -2.17 -5.31 6.46
N LEU A 76 -3.30 -5.42 5.75
CA LEU A 76 -4.31 -6.47 5.99
C LEU A 76 -3.73 -7.88 5.77
N THR A 77 -2.81 -8.04 4.82
CA THR A 77 -2.14 -9.31 4.56
C THR A 77 -1.19 -9.68 5.71
N ILE A 78 -0.41 -8.71 6.21
CA ILE A 78 0.42 -8.91 7.41
C ILE A 78 -0.46 -9.30 8.60
N TYR A 79 -1.57 -8.60 8.81
CA TYR A 79 -2.53 -8.97 9.85
C TYR A 79 -3.04 -10.41 9.67
N ASP A 80 -3.47 -10.82 8.47
CA ASP A 80 -3.95 -12.19 8.23
C ASP A 80 -2.90 -13.26 8.60
N MET A 81 -1.64 -12.97 8.27
CA MET A 81 -0.53 -13.88 8.51
C MET A 81 -0.12 -13.93 9.99
N CYS A 82 -0.26 -12.83 10.73
CA CYS A 82 0.20 -12.71 12.11
C CYS A 82 -0.92 -12.84 13.16
N LYS A 83 -2.21 -12.73 12.81
CA LYS A 83 -3.35 -12.73 13.76
C LYS A 83 -3.47 -13.95 14.66
N ALA A 84 -2.81 -15.06 14.32
CA ALA A 84 -2.79 -16.25 15.16
C ALA A 84 -1.80 -16.13 16.34
N ALA A 85 -0.80 -15.27 16.24
CA ALA A 85 0.15 -14.96 17.31
C ALA A 85 -0.34 -13.76 18.11
N ASP A 86 -0.83 -12.74 17.42
CA ASP A 86 -1.33 -11.53 18.06
C ASP A 86 -2.55 -10.97 17.31
N ARG A 87 -3.69 -10.94 17.99
CA ARG A 87 -4.95 -10.38 17.46
C ARG A 87 -5.09 -8.88 17.69
N SER A 88 -4.22 -8.30 18.54
CA SER A 88 -4.24 -6.89 18.92
C SER A 88 -3.55 -5.97 17.91
N ILE A 89 -2.93 -6.54 16.86
CA ILE A 89 -2.31 -5.78 15.77
C ILE A 89 -3.31 -4.75 15.22
N ILE A 90 -2.90 -3.49 15.20
CA ILE A 90 -3.66 -2.38 14.62
C ILE A 90 -3.01 -1.93 13.32
N ILE A 91 -3.85 -1.54 12.36
CA ILE A 91 -3.40 -0.89 11.12
C ILE A 91 -3.79 0.58 11.25
N THR A 92 -2.79 1.45 11.33
CA THR A 92 -3.00 2.90 11.51
C THR A 92 -2.31 3.67 10.39
N ASP A 93 -2.56 4.98 10.36
CA ASP A 93 -1.78 5.95 9.57
C ASP A 93 -1.67 5.64 8.07
N ILE A 94 -2.71 5.03 7.48
CA ILE A 94 -2.80 4.89 6.02
C ILE A 94 -3.03 6.27 5.42
N ASN A 95 -1.99 6.83 4.81
CA ASN A 95 -2.05 8.19 4.34
C ASN A 95 -1.07 8.47 3.17
N LEU A 96 -1.38 9.50 2.38
CA LEU A 96 -0.58 9.89 1.23
C LEU A 96 0.60 10.78 1.67
N LEU A 97 1.84 10.35 1.45
CA LEU A 97 3.04 11.12 1.80
C LEU A 97 3.42 12.16 0.74
N SER A 98 3.32 11.80 -0.54
CA SER A 98 3.62 12.71 -1.63
C SER A 98 2.92 12.29 -2.91
N LYS A 99 2.69 13.26 -3.79
CA LYS A 99 2.18 13.03 -5.15
C LYS A 99 2.75 14.09 -6.08
N LYS A 100 3.18 13.69 -7.27
CA LYS A 100 3.68 14.61 -8.30
C LYS A 100 2.92 14.39 -9.61
N GLY A 101 2.62 15.48 -10.32
CA GLY A 101 2.00 15.46 -11.64
C GLY A 101 0.53 15.90 -11.63
N GLY A 102 -0.02 16.13 -12.82
CA GLY A 102 -1.34 16.74 -12.99
C GLY A 102 -1.35 18.25 -12.71
N LYS A 103 -2.51 18.87 -12.93
CA LYS A 103 -2.68 20.34 -12.79
C LYS A 103 -2.45 20.84 -11.35
N SER A 104 -2.68 19.99 -10.36
CA SER A 104 -2.52 20.34 -8.93
C SER A 104 -1.06 20.43 -8.49
N GLY A 105 -0.10 20.09 -9.35
CA GLY A 105 1.33 20.14 -9.01
C GLY A 105 1.77 19.04 -8.04
N THR A 106 2.81 19.34 -7.27
CA THR A 106 3.39 18.42 -6.28
C THR A 106 2.78 18.66 -4.91
N PHE A 107 2.30 17.59 -4.29
CA PHE A 107 1.93 17.54 -2.89
C PHE A 107 3.01 16.79 -2.11
N ILE A 108 3.38 17.32 -0.94
CA ILE A 108 4.23 16.67 0.07
C ILE A 108 3.53 16.90 1.40
N ARG A 109 3.32 15.84 2.17
CA ARG A 109 2.76 15.91 3.51
C ARG A 109 3.79 16.53 4.46
N GLU A 110 3.35 17.52 5.23
CA GLU A 110 4.10 18.12 6.35
C GLU A 110 4.19 17.19 7.55
#